data_AF-A0A8J1ZIF8-F1
#
_entry.id   AF-A0A8J1ZIF8-F1
#
_cell.length_a   1.000
_cell.length_b   1.000
_cell.length_c   1.000
_cell.angle_alpha   90.00
_cell.angle_beta   90.00
_cell.angle_gamma   90.00
#
_symmetry.space_group_name_H-M   'P 1'
#
loop_
_entity.id
_entity.type
_entity.pdbx_description
1 polymer ?
#
loop_
_entity_poly.entity_id
_entity_poly.type
_entity_poly.pdbx_seq_one_letter_code
_entity_poly.pdbx_strand_id
1 'polypeptide(L)'
;MGGCFSDMESHDRRRYRRQQDVVLMQPILNAQGQVVGHNQIAGRMDANGQIVTADGTPVAAGGQMPPASMSPQEGQQIFRPSAVSQGGPSAGMVAQPMPGMQQQGMVPQQMAPQQMQQQIKPPPALTGRCKALLVGINYRGTRAELRGCINDVQNVYRLLSETFKWKPDQIRVLTDDGNGTFGEYPTRQNIMAGLRWLSQGVTPGDCLFFLYSGHGAQKEDPHGYEEDGMNETILPCDFQRAGMITDDEMSDIICRPLPEGVRLTCLMDSCHSGTGLDLPWTWIPGRGWREDTNPFHTRGDVQSEDSQTSSDGGSYYGQRAGAMTTAFCEVMRATYPRGQALSYDQLLQELHKMMRRRGFTQRPQLTSSQAFGMDRLFIMDSIVMNSNTVYGRVFRRKFPPRPRPVDDKLADMLGLGMGIMGGLLLADMLL
;
A
#
# COMPACT_ATOMS: atom_id res chain seq x y z
N MET A 1 -4.19 39.91 54.82
CA MET A 1 -5.60 40.36 54.68
C MET A 1 -5.69 41.26 53.47
N GLY A 2 -6.76 41.12 52.66
CA GLY A 2 -7.41 42.21 51.88
C GLY A 2 -6.62 42.94 50.78
N GLY A 3 -7.09 42.84 49.54
CA GLY A 3 -6.74 43.70 48.41
C GLY A 3 -6.54 42.92 47.10
N CYS A 4 -7.19 43.24 45.98
CA CYS A 4 -8.29 44.17 45.73
C CYS A 4 -9.15 43.63 44.57
N PHE A 5 -10.46 43.91 44.55
CA PHE A 5 -11.40 43.44 43.53
C PHE A 5 -12.10 44.65 42.89
N SER A 6 -11.67 45.07 41.70
CA SER A 6 -12.47 45.84 40.72
C SER A 6 -11.78 45.89 39.36
N ASP A 7 -12.56 46.21 38.31
CA ASP A 7 -12.11 46.67 36.99
C ASP A 7 -11.47 45.66 36.03
N MET A 8 -12.28 44.72 35.51
CA MET A 8 -12.07 44.21 34.14
C MET A 8 -13.34 43.75 33.38
N GLU A 9 -14.46 44.45 33.54
CA GLU A 9 -15.60 44.35 32.62
C GLU A 9 -15.81 45.67 31.86
N SER A 10 -15.50 45.68 30.54
CA SER A 10 -16.13 46.55 29.51
C SER A 10 -15.38 46.60 28.17
N HIS A 11 -14.16 46.04 28.05
CA HIS A 11 -13.27 46.34 26.91
C HIS A 11 -12.74 45.16 26.06
N ASP A 12 -13.49 44.04 25.92
CA ASP A 12 -13.23 43.12 24.78
C ASP A 12 -14.45 42.33 24.27
N ARG A 13 -15.33 43.01 23.51
CA ARG A 13 -16.38 42.37 22.68
C ARG A 13 -16.36 42.83 21.22
N ARG A 14 -15.20 43.21 20.67
CA ARG A 14 -15.09 43.69 19.27
C ARG A 14 -13.93 43.11 18.44
N ARG A 15 -13.15 42.14 18.93
CA ARG A 15 -12.00 41.57 18.17
C ARG A 15 -11.86 40.03 18.15
N TYR A 16 -12.96 39.28 18.15
CA TYR A 16 -12.91 37.85 17.75
C TYR A 16 -14.10 37.44 16.85
N ARG A 17 -13.98 37.76 15.56
CA ARG A 17 -14.68 37.05 14.47
C ARG A 17 -13.64 36.68 13.42
N ARG A 18 -12.82 35.67 13.71
CA ARG A 18 -11.90 35.12 12.70
C ARG A 18 -12.75 34.61 11.54
N GLN A 19 -12.48 35.09 10.34
CA GLN A 19 -13.00 34.46 9.14
C GLN A 19 -12.48 33.02 9.12
N GLN A 20 -13.38 32.07 8.91
CA GLN A 20 -13.00 30.68 8.68
C GLN A 20 -12.73 30.53 7.18
N ASP A 21 -11.47 30.35 6.84
CA ASP A 21 -11.05 30.02 5.48
C ASP A 21 -11.42 28.57 5.19
N VAL A 22 -12.08 28.33 4.05
CA VAL A 22 -12.59 27.01 3.64
C VAL A 22 -12.04 26.69 2.26
N VAL A 23 -11.46 25.50 2.08
CA VAL A 23 -10.98 25.07 0.76
C VAL A 23 -12.15 24.52 -0.05
N LEU A 24 -12.35 25.05 -1.24
CA LEU A 24 -13.39 24.65 -2.18
C LEU A 24 -12.78 23.91 -3.37
N MET A 25 -13.49 22.89 -3.86
CA MET A 25 -13.12 22.16 -5.08
C MET A 25 -13.95 22.67 -6.25
N GLN A 26 -13.35 23.41 -7.18
CA GLN A 26 -14.01 23.81 -8.43
C GLN A 26 -13.73 22.80 -9.55
N PRO A 27 -14.75 22.28 -10.26
CA PRO A 27 -14.56 21.36 -11.37
C PRO A 27 -13.89 22.06 -12.56
N ILE A 28 -12.85 21.42 -13.11
CA ILE A 28 -12.18 21.83 -14.34
C ILE A 28 -12.89 21.12 -15.49
N LEU A 29 -13.46 21.89 -16.43
CA LEU A 29 -14.16 21.35 -17.59
C LEU A 29 -13.24 21.30 -18.83
N ASN A 30 -13.36 20.24 -19.62
CA ASN A 30 -12.75 20.18 -20.96
C ASN A 30 -13.58 20.95 -22.01
N ALA A 31 -13.10 20.99 -23.26
CA ALA A 31 -13.78 21.65 -24.37
C ALA A 31 -15.17 21.05 -24.72
N GLN A 32 -15.49 19.85 -24.22
CA GLN A 32 -16.80 19.21 -24.33
C GLN A 32 -17.69 19.41 -23.09
N GLY A 33 -17.27 20.23 -22.12
CA GLY A 33 -18.03 20.51 -20.89
C GLY A 33 -18.01 19.39 -19.84
N GLN A 34 -17.12 18.40 -19.97
CA GLN A 34 -16.98 17.30 -19.02
C GLN A 34 -15.93 17.62 -17.95
N VAL A 35 -16.19 17.21 -16.71
CA VAL A 35 -15.24 17.38 -15.59
C VAL A 35 -14.01 16.48 -15.79
N VAL A 36 -12.83 17.08 -15.93
CA VAL A 36 -11.54 16.39 -16.11
C VAL A 36 -10.59 16.56 -14.92
N GLY A 37 -10.99 17.31 -13.90
CA GLY A 37 -10.24 17.50 -12.66
C GLY A 37 -10.97 18.44 -11.72
N HIS A 38 -10.36 18.73 -10.56
CA HIS A 38 -10.83 19.78 -9.66
C HIS A 38 -9.64 20.64 -9.21
N ASN A 39 -9.83 21.96 -9.18
CA ASN A 39 -8.86 22.90 -8.62
C ASN A 39 -9.26 23.26 -7.19
N GLN A 40 -8.30 23.30 -6.27
CA GLN A 40 -8.51 23.88 -4.94
C GLN A 40 -8.47 25.40 -5.05
N ILE A 41 -9.53 26.06 -4.56
CA ILE A 41 -9.57 27.52 -4.41
C ILE A 41 -9.93 27.91 -2.97
N ALA A 42 -9.49 29.09 -2.55
CA ALA A 42 -9.86 29.65 -1.26
C ALA A 42 -11.30 30.20 -1.29
N GLY A 43 -12.14 29.67 -0.42
CA GLY A 43 -13.46 30.21 -0.09
C GLY A 43 -13.47 30.80 1.32
N ARG A 44 -14.45 31.67 1.58
CA ARG A 44 -14.69 32.27 2.89
C ARG A 44 -16.17 32.14 3.25
N MET A 45 -16.45 32.00 4.54
CA MET A 45 -17.82 32.05 5.04
C MET A 45 -18.25 33.52 5.21
N ASP A 46 -19.38 33.90 4.61
CA ASP A 46 -19.90 35.27 4.63
C ASP A 46 -20.60 35.62 5.97
N ALA A 47 -21.10 36.85 6.08
CA ALA A 47 -21.76 37.30 7.31
C ALA A 47 -23.09 36.57 7.62
N ASN A 48 -23.67 35.88 6.63
CA ASN A 48 -24.92 35.13 6.69
C ASN A 48 -24.69 33.61 6.82
N GLY A 49 -23.44 33.15 6.82
CA GLY A 49 -23.07 31.74 6.92
C GLY A 49 -23.02 30.99 5.58
N GLN A 50 -23.09 31.66 4.43
CA GLN A 50 -22.89 31.04 3.13
C GLN A 50 -21.40 30.99 2.76
N ILE A 51 -20.98 29.92 2.08
CA ILE A 51 -19.62 29.84 1.56
C ILE A 51 -19.57 30.53 0.20
N VAL A 52 -18.72 31.54 0.09
CA VAL A 52 -18.47 32.31 -1.13
C VAL A 52 -17.02 32.18 -1.57
N THR A 53 -16.76 32.30 -2.86
CA THR A 53 -15.41 32.40 -3.41
C THR A 53 -14.75 33.74 -3.04
N ALA A 54 -13.46 33.90 -3.33
CA ALA A 54 -12.71 35.13 -3.00
C ALA A 54 -13.32 36.41 -3.61
N ASP A 55 -13.89 36.31 -4.82
CA ASP A 55 -14.64 37.34 -5.55
C ASP A 55 -16.06 37.57 -5.00
N GLY A 56 -16.55 36.73 -4.08
CA GLY A 56 -17.85 36.87 -3.43
C GLY A 56 -19.00 36.09 -4.09
N THR A 57 -18.72 35.24 -5.08
CA THR A 57 -19.74 34.43 -5.75
C THR A 57 -20.22 33.28 -4.84
N PRO A 58 -21.54 33.10 -4.61
CA PRO A 58 -22.07 32.02 -3.79
C PRO A 58 -21.84 30.63 -4.39
N VAL A 59 -21.44 29.66 -3.56
CA VAL A 59 -21.29 28.26 -3.96
C VAL A 59 -22.56 27.49 -3.62
N ALA A 60 -23.22 26.91 -4.63
CA ALA A 60 -24.48 26.18 -4.42
C ALA A 60 -24.27 24.90 -3.59
N ALA A 61 -25.07 24.74 -2.53
CA ALA A 61 -25.02 23.57 -1.67
C ALA A 61 -25.67 22.34 -2.33
N GLY A 62 -24.85 21.36 -2.70
CA GLY A 62 -25.30 20.13 -3.36
C GLY A 62 -25.95 19.11 -2.43
N GLY A 63 -27.29 19.09 -2.38
CA GLY A 63 -28.09 17.85 -2.26
C GLY A 63 -28.18 17.14 -0.91
N GLN A 64 -29.16 17.52 -0.08
CA GLN A 64 -29.82 16.58 0.85
C GLN A 64 -30.97 15.87 0.11
N MET A 65 -31.08 14.54 0.23
CA MET A 65 -32.23 13.77 -0.27
C MET A 65 -33.28 13.57 0.84
N PRO A 66 -34.59 13.77 0.58
CA PRO A 66 -35.68 13.41 1.49
C PRO A 66 -36.08 11.91 1.34
N PRO A 67 -36.80 11.33 2.33
CA PRO A 67 -37.22 9.93 2.28
C PRO A 67 -38.47 9.73 1.41
N ALA A 68 -38.50 8.64 0.64
CA ALA A 68 -39.68 8.23 -0.13
C ALA A 68 -40.59 7.29 0.69
N SER A 69 -41.89 7.57 0.71
CA SER A 69 -42.94 6.73 1.29
C SER A 69 -43.92 6.24 0.22
N MET A 70 -44.96 5.50 0.64
CA MET A 70 -45.70 4.49 -0.13
C MET A 70 -46.52 4.97 -1.34
N SER A 71 -46.88 3.99 -2.18
CA SER A 71 -47.76 3.93 -3.37
C SER A 71 -49.27 4.21 -3.07
N PRO A 72 -50.28 3.99 -3.97
CA PRO A 72 -50.30 3.44 -5.34
C PRO A 72 -51.26 4.10 -6.38
N GLN A 73 -51.23 3.63 -7.65
CA GLN A 73 -52.35 3.39 -8.60
C GLN A 73 -51.77 2.94 -9.97
N GLU A 74 -51.98 1.72 -10.48
CA GLU A 74 -53.16 1.08 -11.10
C GLU A 74 -53.25 1.24 -12.65
N GLY A 75 -53.47 0.12 -13.38
CA GLY A 75 -53.56 0.06 -14.86
C GLY A 75 -52.66 -1.02 -15.51
N GLN A 76 -52.91 -2.34 -15.37
CA GLN A 76 -53.76 -3.13 -16.29
C GLN A 76 -53.47 -2.86 -17.78
N GLN A 77 -53.06 -3.75 -18.70
CA GLN A 77 -53.16 -5.21 -18.92
C GLN A 77 -52.04 -5.61 -19.96
N ILE A 78 -51.67 -6.85 -20.35
CA ILE A 78 -52.07 -8.25 -20.04
C ILE A 78 -50.89 -9.21 -20.36
N PHE A 79 -50.97 -10.49 -19.95
CA PHE A 79 -50.02 -11.58 -20.30
C PHE A 79 -50.63 -12.56 -21.32
N ARG A 80 -49.85 -13.07 -22.30
CA ARG A 80 -49.97 -14.44 -22.88
C ARG A 80 -48.66 -14.93 -23.53
N PRO A 81 -48.15 -16.13 -23.19
CA PRO A 81 -47.07 -16.80 -23.91
C PRO A 81 -47.51 -18.08 -24.64
N SER A 82 -46.84 -18.43 -25.75
CA SER A 82 -46.76 -19.77 -26.40
C SER A 82 -45.64 -19.69 -27.46
N ALA A 83 -44.62 -20.55 -27.58
CA ALA A 83 -44.47 -22.01 -27.51
C ALA A 83 -44.53 -22.73 -28.89
N VAL A 84 -43.34 -23.13 -29.37
CA VAL A 84 -42.98 -24.36 -30.12
C VAL A 84 -43.67 -24.75 -31.46
N SER A 85 -42.88 -24.78 -32.55
CA SER A 85 -42.80 -25.84 -33.59
C SER A 85 -41.56 -25.59 -34.48
N GLN A 86 -40.52 -26.42 -34.58
CA GLN A 86 -40.40 -27.72 -35.27
C GLN A 86 -40.88 -27.76 -36.74
N GLY A 87 -39.98 -28.11 -37.67
CA GLY A 87 -40.32 -29.03 -38.79
C GLY A 87 -40.09 -28.61 -40.25
N GLY A 88 -38.93 -29.01 -40.82
CA GLY A 88 -38.90 -29.71 -42.12
C GLY A 88 -38.70 -28.92 -43.44
N PRO A 89 -38.34 -29.61 -44.56
CA PRO A 89 -37.58 -29.00 -45.68
C PRO A 89 -38.17 -29.24 -47.09
N SER A 90 -37.39 -28.85 -48.13
CA SER A 90 -37.52 -29.15 -49.58
C SER A 90 -38.40 -28.19 -50.40
N ALA A 91 -38.23 -28.00 -51.72
CA ALA A 91 -37.05 -28.10 -52.62
C ALA A 91 -37.44 -27.60 -54.04
N GLY A 92 -36.48 -27.09 -54.82
CA GLY A 92 -36.47 -27.29 -56.29
C GLY A 92 -36.92 -26.16 -57.24
N MET A 93 -35.98 -25.78 -58.12
CA MET A 93 -36.17 -25.26 -59.50
C MET A 93 -36.81 -23.85 -59.66
N VAL A 94 -36.59 -23.06 -60.72
CA VAL A 94 -35.91 -23.20 -62.03
C VAL A 94 -35.09 -21.92 -62.31
N ALA A 95 -34.01 -21.99 -63.11
CA ALA A 95 -33.23 -20.81 -63.53
C ALA A 95 -33.56 -20.36 -64.97
N GLN A 96 -33.57 -19.03 -65.21
CA GLN A 96 -33.33 -18.42 -66.53
C GLN A 96 -32.53 -17.10 -66.39
N PRO A 97 -31.71 -16.71 -67.39
CA PRO A 97 -30.70 -15.67 -67.24
C PRO A 97 -31.13 -14.28 -67.75
N MET A 98 -30.58 -13.22 -67.14
CA MET A 98 -30.60 -11.84 -67.65
C MET A 98 -29.20 -11.20 -67.54
N PRO A 99 -28.86 -10.17 -68.35
CA PRO A 99 -27.49 -9.99 -68.81
C PRO A 99 -26.65 -8.94 -68.06
N GLY A 100 -25.36 -9.22 -67.98
CA GLY A 100 -24.21 -8.30 -67.91
C GLY A 100 -24.40 -6.92 -67.27
N MET A 101 -23.95 -6.78 -66.02
CA MET A 101 -23.45 -5.52 -65.48
C MET A 101 -22.05 -5.68 -64.88
N GLN A 102 -21.25 -4.65 -65.06
CA GLN A 102 -19.80 -4.59 -64.96
C GLN A 102 -19.25 -5.05 -63.59
N GLN A 103 -18.22 -5.91 -63.61
CA GLN A 103 -17.39 -6.16 -62.43
C GLN A 103 -16.55 -4.91 -62.10
N GLN A 104 -16.98 -4.14 -61.10
CA GLN A 104 -16.06 -3.30 -60.36
C GLN A 104 -15.30 -4.19 -59.36
N GLY A 105 -13.98 -4.22 -59.48
CA GLY A 105 -13.15 -5.05 -58.61
C GLY A 105 -13.19 -4.58 -57.16
N MET A 106 -13.84 -5.34 -56.29
CA MET A 106 -13.65 -5.20 -54.84
C MET A 106 -12.23 -5.68 -54.49
N VAL A 107 -11.30 -4.72 -54.39
CA VAL A 107 -10.08 -4.92 -53.60
C VAL A 107 -10.50 -5.33 -52.18
N PRO A 108 -9.98 -6.44 -51.63
CA PRO A 108 -10.19 -6.76 -50.23
C PRO A 108 -9.61 -5.61 -49.40
N GLN A 109 -10.47 -4.87 -48.70
CA GLN A 109 -10.00 -3.96 -47.67
C GLN A 109 -9.26 -4.79 -46.64
N GLN A 110 -7.92 -4.69 -46.66
CA GLN A 110 -7.10 -5.16 -45.57
C GLN A 110 -7.61 -4.44 -44.32
N MET A 111 -8.28 -5.19 -43.44
CA MET A 111 -8.57 -4.71 -42.10
C MET A 111 -7.21 -4.45 -41.47
N ALA A 112 -6.83 -3.17 -41.40
CA ALA A 112 -5.69 -2.75 -40.60
C ALA A 112 -5.88 -3.37 -39.21
N PRO A 113 -4.85 -3.97 -38.60
CA PRO A 113 -4.98 -4.51 -37.27
C PRO A 113 -5.46 -3.37 -36.38
N GLN A 114 -6.71 -3.46 -35.90
CA GLN A 114 -7.21 -2.54 -34.92
C GLN A 114 -6.28 -2.71 -33.72
N GLN A 115 -5.37 -1.75 -33.55
CA GLN A 115 -4.61 -1.63 -32.34
C GLN A 115 -5.65 -1.51 -31.24
N MET A 116 -5.83 -2.60 -30.49
CA MET A 116 -6.72 -2.64 -29.35
C MET A 116 -6.09 -1.70 -28.33
N GLN A 117 -6.41 -0.42 -28.44
CA GLN A 117 -6.08 0.60 -27.47
C GLN A 117 -6.69 0.11 -26.18
N GLN A 118 -5.85 -0.49 -25.33
CA GLN A 118 -6.25 -0.86 -23.98
C GLN A 118 -6.72 0.45 -23.35
N GLN A 119 -8.03 0.58 -23.15
CA GLN A 119 -8.58 1.71 -22.43
C GLN A 119 -7.98 1.65 -21.04
N ILE A 120 -6.99 2.51 -20.80
CA ILE A 120 -6.35 2.64 -19.49
C ILE A 120 -7.47 3.06 -18.55
N LYS A 121 -7.94 2.11 -17.72
CA LYS A 121 -8.98 2.41 -16.75
C LYS A 121 -8.46 3.55 -15.87
N PRO A 122 -9.22 4.64 -15.68
CA PRO A 122 -8.84 5.65 -14.72
C PRO A 122 -8.74 4.98 -13.33
N PRO A 123 -7.78 5.38 -12.47
CA PRO A 123 -7.72 4.88 -11.11
C PRO A 123 -9.07 5.08 -10.40
N PRO A 124 -9.51 4.12 -9.56
CA PRO A 124 -10.71 4.31 -8.75
C PRO A 124 -10.52 5.52 -7.82
N ALA A 125 -11.62 6.22 -7.56
CA ALA A 125 -11.64 7.22 -6.50
C ALA A 125 -11.33 6.55 -5.15
N LEU A 126 -10.66 7.29 -4.26
CA LEU A 126 -10.41 6.84 -2.90
C LEU A 126 -11.74 6.56 -2.19
N THR A 127 -11.85 5.40 -1.53
CA THR A 127 -13.01 5.10 -0.65
C THR A 127 -12.97 5.89 0.65
N GLY A 128 -11.82 6.50 0.98
CA GLY A 128 -11.51 7.05 2.30
C GLY A 128 -11.21 5.97 3.35
N ARG A 129 -11.25 4.68 2.98
CA ARG A 129 -10.86 3.59 3.87
C ARG A 129 -9.35 3.37 3.80
N CYS A 130 -8.69 3.79 4.86
CA CYS A 130 -7.31 3.42 5.14
C CYS A 130 -7.26 2.34 6.23
N LYS A 131 -6.28 1.43 6.19
CA LYS A 131 -6.01 0.46 7.26
C LYS A 131 -4.49 0.27 7.46
N ALA A 132 -4.03 0.27 8.70
CA ALA A 132 -2.63 0.05 9.06
C ALA A 132 -2.46 -1.11 10.03
N LEU A 133 -1.45 -1.95 9.81
CA LEU A 133 -0.92 -2.89 10.80
C LEU A 133 0.49 -2.47 11.18
N LEU A 134 0.74 -2.20 12.46
CA LEU A 134 2.04 -1.77 12.98
C LEU A 134 2.56 -2.80 13.99
N VAL A 135 3.69 -3.44 13.69
CA VAL A 135 4.30 -4.48 14.52
C VAL A 135 5.69 -4.03 14.98
N GLY A 136 5.93 -4.03 16.29
CA GLY A 136 7.19 -3.56 16.88
C GLY A 136 7.61 -4.46 18.03
N ILE A 137 8.74 -5.15 17.88
CA ILE A 137 9.16 -6.21 18.82
C ILE A 137 10.55 -5.88 19.38
N ASN A 138 10.63 -5.65 20.68
CA ASN A 138 11.87 -5.42 21.40
C ASN A 138 12.50 -6.71 21.97
N TYR A 139 11.78 -7.84 22.04
CA TYR A 139 12.26 -9.11 22.60
C TYR A 139 12.78 -8.94 24.04
N ARG A 140 12.05 -8.18 24.86
CA ARG A 140 12.49 -7.74 26.20
C ARG A 140 12.85 -8.92 27.11
N GLY A 141 13.97 -8.81 27.82
CA GLY A 141 14.46 -9.86 28.73
C GLY A 141 15.09 -11.08 28.03
N THR A 142 15.21 -11.07 26.70
CA THR A 142 15.96 -12.09 25.95
C THR A 142 17.39 -11.63 25.64
N ARG A 143 18.27 -12.54 25.18
CA ARG A 143 19.64 -12.18 24.74
C ARG A 143 19.68 -11.28 23.51
N ALA A 144 18.60 -11.22 22.75
CA ALA A 144 18.47 -10.44 21.52
C ALA A 144 17.58 -9.20 21.70
N GLU A 145 17.53 -8.63 22.91
CA GLU A 145 16.72 -7.45 23.19
C GLU A 145 17.10 -6.24 22.31
N LEU A 146 16.14 -5.76 21.53
CA LEU A 146 16.15 -4.51 20.79
C LEU A 146 15.52 -3.38 21.61
N ARG A 147 15.83 -2.13 21.25
CA ARG A 147 15.37 -0.94 21.99
C ARG A 147 14.59 0.08 21.15
N GLY A 148 14.63 -0.02 19.82
CA GLY A 148 14.01 0.95 18.90
C GLY A 148 12.59 0.61 18.46
N CYS A 149 12.26 -0.68 18.34
CA CYS A 149 11.14 -1.15 17.52
C CYS A 149 9.76 -0.68 18.01
N ILE A 150 9.55 -0.61 19.32
CA ILE A 150 8.31 -0.06 19.90
C ILE A 150 8.22 1.46 19.68
N ASN A 151 9.35 2.18 19.70
CA ASN A 151 9.37 3.61 19.38
C ASN A 151 9.08 3.86 17.89
N ASP A 152 9.50 2.96 16.99
CA ASP A 152 9.20 3.03 15.56
C ASP A 152 7.69 2.92 15.31
N VAL A 153 7.04 1.94 15.93
CA VAL A 153 5.57 1.81 15.95
C VAL A 153 4.91 3.09 16.47
N GLN A 154 5.36 3.65 17.60
CA GLN A 154 4.82 4.91 18.13
C GLN A 154 5.10 6.11 17.22
N ASN A 155 6.17 6.09 16.44
CA ASN A 155 6.52 7.14 15.49
C ASN A 155 5.60 7.10 14.26
N VAL A 156 5.38 5.91 13.69
CA VAL A 156 4.46 5.69 12.56
C VAL A 156 3.01 5.85 12.98
N TYR A 157 2.60 5.38 14.15
CA TYR A 157 1.25 5.61 14.68
C TYR A 157 0.92 7.11 14.69
N ARG A 158 1.80 7.93 15.28
CA ARG A 158 1.66 9.40 15.30
C ARG A 158 1.72 10.01 13.90
N LEU A 159 2.55 9.49 12.99
CA LEU A 159 2.55 9.92 11.59
C LEU A 159 1.15 9.72 10.97
N LEU A 160 0.61 8.51 11.04
CA LEU A 160 -0.69 8.17 10.47
C LEU A 160 -1.84 8.95 11.14
N SER A 161 -1.89 9.02 12.47
CA SER A 161 -2.99 9.68 13.19
C SER A 161 -2.90 11.20 13.20
N GLU A 162 -1.71 11.79 13.39
CA GLU A 162 -1.54 13.24 13.54
C GLU A 162 -1.26 13.93 12.20
N THR A 163 -0.61 13.27 11.25
CA THR A 163 -0.23 13.87 9.95
C THR A 163 -1.25 13.49 8.87
N PHE A 164 -1.49 12.19 8.65
CA PHE A 164 -2.45 11.70 7.65
C PHE A 164 -3.91 11.65 8.13
N LYS A 165 -4.17 11.91 9.42
CA LYS A 165 -5.52 11.91 10.03
C LYS A 165 -6.26 10.57 9.96
N TRP A 166 -5.53 9.45 9.90
CA TRP A 166 -6.11 8.12 9.99
C TRP A 166 -6.67 7.91 11.41
N LYS A 167 -7.84 7.29 11.50
CA LYS A 167 -8.56 7.12 12.76
C LYS A 167 -7.99 5.94 13.57
N PRO A 168 -8.15 5.90 14.91
CA PRO A 168 -7.66 4.79 15.72
C PRO A 168 -8.21 3.41 15.32
N ASP A 169 -9.48 3.32 14.89
CA ASP A 169 -10.10 2.08 14.39
C ASP A 169 -9.53 1.59 13.05
N GLN A 170 -8.76 2.45 12.36
CA GLN A 170 -8.04 2.12 11.14
C GLN A 170 -6.61 1.59 11.42
N ILE A 171 -6.10 1.64 12.66
CA ILE A 171 -4.71 1.32 12.98
C ILE A 171 -4.64 0.22 14.05
N ARG A 172 -4.26 -1.01 13.65
CA ARG A 172 -3.97 -2.11 14.58
C ARG A 172 -2.48 -2.11 14.93
N VAL A 173 -2.17 -2.24 16.22
CA VAL A 173 -0.82 -2.20 16.75
C VAL A 173 -0.53 -3.49 17.53
N LEU A 174 0.68 -4.04 17.37
CA LEU A 174 1.18 -5.20 18.12
C LEU A 174 2.56 -4.90 18.71
N THR A 175 2.70 -4.90 20.05
CA THR A 175 3.95 -4.57 20.77
C THR A 175 4.18 -5.44 22.02
N ASP A 176 5.45 -5.73 22.34
CA ASP A 176 5.84 -6.60 23.47
C ASP A 176 6.17 -5.83 24.76
N ASP A 177 5.72 -4.57 24.91
CA ASP A 177 5.99 -3.75 26.10
C ASP A 177 5.26 -4.20 27.38
N GLY A 178 4.38 -5.22 27.29
CA GLY A 178 3.84 -5.95 28.44
C GLY A 178 2.83 -5.18 29.30
N ASN A 179 2.48 -3.96 28.88
CA ASN A 179 1.65 -3.02 29.63
C ASN A 179 0.23 -2.87 29.05
N GLY A 180 -0.04 -3.45 27.87
CA GLY A 180 -1.34 -3.33 27.17
C GLY A 180 -1.69 -1.91 26.69
N THR A 181 -0.76 -0.96 26.76
CA THR A 181 -1.02 0.48 26.51
C THR A 181 -1.20 0.80 25.03
N PHE A 182 -0.54 0.04 24.15
CA PHE A 182 -0.51 0.30 22.71
C PHE A 182 -1.08 -0.82 21.83
N GLY A 183 -1.14 -2.08 22.27
CA GLY A 183 -1.57 -3.17 21.40
C GLY A 183 -1.65 -4.55 22.04
N GLU A 184 -1.99 -5.54 21.22
CA GLU A 184 -1.91 -6.95 21.58
C GLU A 184 -0.46 -7.45 21.47
N TYR A 185 -0.13 -8.56 22.13
CA TYR A 185 1.23 -9.12 22.08
C TYR A 185 1.58 -9.62 20.65
N PRO A 186 2.78 -9.35 20.10
CA PRO A 186 3.16 -9.71 18.74
C PRO A 186 3.59 -11.18 18.61
N THR A 187 2.72 -12.09 19.04
CA THR A 187 2.88 -13.54 18.83
C THR A 187 2.65 -13.90 17.37
N ARG A 188 3.11 -15.09 16.95
CA ARG A 188 2.90 -15.56 15.58
C ARG A 188 1.42 -15.56 15.20
N GLN A 189 0.58 -16.04 16.10
CA GLN A 189 -0.87 -16.06 15.91
C GLN A 189 -1.45 -14.65 15.71
N ASN A 190 -1.04 -13.68 16.53
CA ASN A 190 -1.57 -12.32 16.49
C ASN A 190 -1.08 -11.54 15.27
N ILE A 191 0.19 -11.72 14.85
CA ILE A 191 0.72 -11.13 13.61
C ILE A 191 -0.05 -11.70 12.41
N MET A 192 -0.20 -13.02 12.31
CA MET A 192 -0.95 -13.65 11.22
C MET A 192 -2.44 -13.27 11.23
N ALA A 193 -3.05 -13.03 12.39
CA ALA A 193 -4.40 -12.48 12.49
C ALA A 193 -4.47 -11.00 12.08
N GLY A 194 -3.45 -10.21 12.41
CA GLY A 194 -3.30 -8.81 12.00
C GLY A 194 -3.14 -8.66 10.48
N LEU A 195 -2.31 -9.49 9.86
CA LEU A 195 -2.10 -9.54 8.41
C LEU A 195 -3.41 -9.87 7.67
N ARG A 196 -4.13 -10.90 8.13
CA ARG A 196 -5.46 -11.25 7.58
C ARG A 196 -6.46 -10.12 7.79
N TRP A 197 -6.47 -9.49 8.97
CA TRP A 197 -7.32 -8.32 9.23
C TRP A 197 -6.98 -7.18 8.26
N LEU A 198 -5.70 -6.94 7.92
CA LEU A 198 -5.28 -5.87 7.01
C LEU A 198 -5.86 -6.06 5.59
N SER A 199 -5.76 -7.27 5.03
CA SER A 199 -6.30 -7.57 3.70
C SER A 199 -7.79 -7.96 3.66
N GLN A 200 -8.44 -8.18 4.81
CA GLN A 200 -9.86 -8.52 4.86
C GLN A 200 -10.76 -7.39 4.35
N GLY A 201 -11.64 -7.71 3.40
CA GLY A 201 -12.73 -6.84 2.93
C GLY A 201 -12.26 -5.62 2.13
N VAL A 202 -11.04 -5.65 1.58
CA VAL A 202 -10.46 -4.54 0.82
C VAL A 202 -11.10 -4.40 -0.56
N THR A 203 -11.32 -3.16 -0.97
CA THR A 203 -11.98 -2.79 -2.23
C THR A 203 -11.15 -1.77 -3.02
N PRO A 204 -11.26 -1.72 -4.37
CA PRO A 204 -10.58 -0.70 -5.17
C PRO A 204 -10.87 0.70 -4.64
N GLY A 205 -9.83 1.51 -4.43
CA GLY A 205 -9.91 2.79 -3.72
C GLY A 205 -9.42 2.76 -2.26
N ASP A 206 -9.14 1.59 -1.69
CA ASP A 206 -8.59 1.45 -0.33
C ASP A 206 -7.05 1.60 -0.30
N CYS A 207 -6.54 2.23 0.76
CA CYS A 207 -5.10 2.36 1.04
C CYS A 207 -4.69 1.55 2.29
N LEU A 208 -3.63 0.76 2.18
CA LEU A 208 -3.13 -0.10 3.24
C LEU A 208 -1.70 0.30 3.64
N PHE A 209 -1.38 0.16 4.91
CA PHE A 209 -0.03 0.36 5.44
C PHE A 209 0.40 -0.82 6.32
N PHE A 210 1.64 -1.27 6.16
CA PHE A 210 2.25 -2.27 7.03
C PHE A 210 3.61 -1.78 7.53
N LEU A 211 3.82 -1.81 8.86
CA LEU A 211 5.13 -1.64 9.47
C LEU A 211 5.51 -2.94 10.18
N TYR A 212 6.74 -3.39 9.94
CA TYR A 212 7.44 -4.31 10.81
C TYR A 212 8.76 -3.67 11.26
N SER A 213 8.99 -3.59 12.57
CA SER A 213 10.29 -3.30 13.18
C SER A 213 10.61 -4.39 14.20
N GLY A 214 11.75 -5.05 14.04
CA GLY A 214 12.12 -6.24 14.82
C GLY A 214 13.25 -7.04 14.18
N HIS A 215 13.47 -8.27 14.63
CA HIS A 215 14.45 -9.16 14.03
C HIS A 215 13.95 -9.77 12.73
N GLY A 216 14.87 -9.98 11.80
CA GLY A 216 14.70 -10.88 10.66
C GLY A 216 15.78 -11.96 10.64
N ALA A 217 15.48 -13.08 10.01
CA ALA A 217 16.41 -14.19 9.77
C ALA A 217 16.04 -14.89 8.46
N GLN A 218 16.74 -15.98 8.12
CA GLN A 218 16.44 -16.80 6.95
C GLN A 218 15.94 -18.20 7.34
N LYS A 219 15.02 -18.77 6.57
CA LYS A 219 14.66 -20.20 6.56
C LYS A 219 14.92 -20.76 5.16
N GLU A 220 15.32 -22.02 5.05
CA GLU A 220 15.48 -22.67 3.73
C GLU A 220 14.16 -22.66 2.95
N ASP A 221 14.24 -22.29 1.67
CA ASP A 221 13.09 -22.31 0.75
C ASP A 221 12.83 -23.75 0.30
N PRO A 222 11.71 -24.38 0.69
CA PRO A 222 11.40 -25.76 0.30
C PRO A 222 11.07 -25.92 -1.20
N HIS A 223 10.83 -24.82 -1.90
CA HIS A 223 10.53 -24.78 -3.32
C HIS A 223 11.76 -24.42 -4.16
N GLY A 224 12.69 -23.64 -3.63
CA GLY A 224 13.91 -23.17 -4.29
C GLY A 224 13.64 -22.11 -5.37
N TYR A 225 12.64 -21.26 -5.15
CA TYR A 225 12.32 -20.10 -5.97
C TYR A 225 13.23 -18.90 -5.69
N GLU A 226 13.67 -18.69 -4.44
CA GLU A 226 14.49 -17.51 -4.09
C GLU A 226 15.93 -17.62 -4.64
N GLU A 227 16.56 -16.49 -5.04
CA GLU A 227 17.87 -16.51 -5.75
C GLU A 227 19.04 -17.08 -4.92
N ASP A 228 18.96 -17.00 -3.59
CA ASP A 228 19.86 -17.64 -2.63
C ASP A 228 19.28 -18.94 -2.02
N GLY A 229 18.07 -19.36 -2.44
CA GLY A 229 17.38 -20.55 -1.94
C GLY A 229 16.92 -20.44 -0.48
N MET A 230 16.73 -19.22 0.02
CA MET A 230 16.32 -18.94 1.39
C MET A 230 15.15 -17.95 1.41
N ASN A 231 14.07 -18.28 2.10
CA ASN A 231 13.03 -17.32 2.45
C ASN A 231 13.54 -16.37 3.55
N GLU A 232 13.28 -15.08 3.39
CA GLU A 232 13.40 -14.11 4.47
C GLU A 232 12.27 -14.32 5.48
N THR A 233 12.54 -14.02 6.75
CA THR A 233 11.57 -14.23 7.82
C THR A 233 11.52 -13.05 8.78
N ILE A 234 10.34 -12.82 9.34
CA ILE A 234 10.16 -12.01 10.55
C ILE A 234 10.04 -12.94 11.77
N LEU A 235 10.52 -12.47 12.93
CA LEU A 235 10.53 -13.23 14.18
C LEU A 235 9.45 -12.70 15.15
N PRO A 236 8.30 -13.36 15.30
CA PRO A 236 7.34 -13.07 16.38
C PRO A 236 7.98 -13.14 17.77
N CYS A 237 7.37 -12.53 18.79
CA CYS A 237 7.94 -12.60 20.15
C CYS A 237 7.98 -14.01 20.76
N ASP A 238 7.19 -14.95 20.22
CA ASP A 238 7.17 -16.37 20.62
C ASP A 238 7.72 -17.34 19.55
N PHE A 239 8.54 -16.84 18.61
CA PHE A 239 9.11 -17.62 17.50
C PHE A 239 9.81 -18.92 17.92
N GLN A 240 10.45 -18.97 19.10
CA GLN A 240 11.12 -20.18 19.62
C GLN A 240 10.17 -21.36 19.84
N ARG A 241 8.86 -21.10 20.00
CA ARG A 241 7.82 -22.12 20.19
C ARG A 241 6.86 -22.19 19.01
N ALA A 242 6.53 -21.05 18.42
CA ALA A 242 5.53 -20.97 17.35
C ALA A 242 6.13 -21.04 15.93
N GLY A 243 7.45 -20.91 15.81
CA GLY A 243 8.14 -20.74 14.53
C GLY A 243 8.19 -19.28 14.05
N MET A 244 9.03 -19.05 13.04
CA MET A 244 9.13 -17.77 12.31
C MET A 244 7.94 -17.60 11.34
N ILE A 245 7.83 -16.44 10.70
CA ILE A 245 6.87 -16.20 9.59
C ILE A 245 7.70 -15.84 8.35
N THR A 246 7.48 -16.52 7.22
CA THR A 246 8.19 -16.23 5.97
C THR A 246 7.60 -15.05 5.19
N ASP A 247 8.40 -14.46 4.32
CA ASP A 247 7.99 -13.61 3.21
C ASP A 247 6.89 -14.22 2.34
N ASP A 248 6.99 -15.49 1.93
CA ASP A 248 5.93 -16.26 1.25
C ASP A 248 4.59 -16.17 2.01
N GLU A 249 4.60 -16.46 3.33
CA GLU A 249 3.41 -16.44 4.19
C GLU A 249 2.81 -15.03 4.34
N MET A 250 3.65 -13.99 4.37
CA MET A 250 3.18 -12.60 4.37
C MET A 250 2.60 -12.24 3.00
N SER A 251 3.30 -12.56 1.91
CA SER A 251 2.93 -12.27 0.53
C SER A 251 1.58 -12.91 0.18
N ASP A 252 1.36 -14.17 0.57
CA ASP A 252 0.07 -14.89 0.43
C ASP A 252 -1.11 -14.19 1.12
N ILE A 253 -0.87 -13.42 2.18
CA ILE A 253 -1.94 -12.76 2.95
C ILE A 253 -2.13 -11.30 2.54
N ILE A 254 -1.05 -10.53 2.31
CA ILE A 254 -1.11 -9.08 2.12
C ILE A 254 -0.67 -8.57 0.74
N CYS A 255 -0.08 -9.39 -0.13
CA CYS A 255 0.35 -8.94 -1.47
C CYS A 255 -0.41 -9.63 -2.60
N ARG A 256 -0.36 -10.97 -2.64
CA ARG A 256 -0.95 -11.81 -3.69
C ARG A 256 -2.48 -11.70 -3.82
N PRO A 257 -3.30 -11.56 -2.75
CA PRO A 257 -4.75 -11.49 -2.87
C PRO A 257 -5.30 -10.07 -3.09
N LEU A 258 -4.47 -9.02 -3.09
CA LEU A 258 -4.95 -7.64 -3.25
C LEU A 258 -5.54 -7.41 -4.66
N PRO A 259 -6.75 -6.84 -4.77
CA PRO A 259 -7.37 -6.55 -6.06
C PRO A 259 -6.73 -5.34 -6.76
N GLU A 260 -7.02 -5.22 -8.05
CA GLU A 260 -6.67 -4.06 -8.89
C GLU A 260 -7.21 -2.76 -8.25
N GLY A 261 -6.38 -1.72 -8.16
CA GLY A 261 -6.78 -0.44 -7.59
C GLY A 261 -6.83 -0.38 -6.05
N VAL A 262 -6.29 -1.38 -5.34
CA VAL A 262 -5.87 -1.25 -3.93
C VAL A 262 -4.39 -0.94 -3.89
N ARG A 263 -3.97 -0.08 -2.95
CA ARG A 263 -2.56 0.21 -2.70
C ARG A 263 -2.11 -0.27 -1.32
N LEU A 264 -0.91 -0.83 -1.24
CA LEU A 264 -0.24 -1.19 0.00
C LEU A 264 1.17 -0.59 0.04
N THR A 265 1.46 0.17 1.10
CA THR A 265 2.81 0.64 1.42
C THR A 265 3.35 -0.12 2.63
N CYS A 266 4.53 -0.74 2.47
CA CYS A 266 5.20 -1.52 3.50
C CYS A 266 6.50 -0.84 3.93
N LEU A 267 6.77 -0.89 5.23
CA LEU A 267 7.96 -0.32 5.86
C LEU A 267 8.61 -1.43 6.70
N MET A 268 9.77 -1.92 6.28
CA MET A 268 10.46 -3.07 6.88
C MET A 268 11.79 -2.60 7.51
N ASP A 269 11.80 -2.45 8.85
CA ASP A 269 12.97 -2.03 9.63
C ASP A 269 13.51 -3.24 10.42
N SER A 270 14.03 -4.22 9.68
CA SER A 270 14.59 -5.46 10.21
C SER A 270 15.90 -5.82 9.53
N CYS A 271 16.90 -6.25 10.31
CA CYS A 271 18.11 -6.84 9.75
C CYS A 271 17.74 -8.08 8.91
N HIS A 272 18.35 -8.22 7.73
CA HIS A 272 18.13 -9.33 6.77
C HIS A 272 16.80 -9.32 5.97
N SER A 273 16.16 -8.17 5.73
CA SER A 273 14.90 -8.04 4.95
C SER A 273 15.00 -8.20 3.41
N GLY A 274 16.03 -8.85 2.86
CA GLY A 274 16.54 -8.64 1.49
C GLY A 274 15.51 -8.53 0.35
N THR A 275 14.46 -9.36 0.38
CA THR A 275 13.29 -9.34 -0.52
C THR A 275 11.97 -9.55 0.23
N GLY A 276 11.85 -9.05 1.47
CA GLY A 276 10.92 -9.54 2.51
C GLY A 276 9.40 -9.55 2.30
N LEU A 277 8.87 -9.43 1.07
CA LEU A 277 7.47 -9.64 0.67
C LEU A 277 7.32 -10.28 -0.73
N ASP A 278 8.37 -10.88 -1.29
CA ASP A 278 8.46 -11.47 -2.64
C ASP A 278 8.11 -10.50 -3.78
N LEU A 279 8.43 -9.21 -3.61
CA LEU A 279 8.06 -8.22 -4.62
C LEU A 279 8.96 -8.34 -5.87
N PRO A 280 8.36 -8.53 -7.07
CA PRO A 280 9.07 -8.94 -8.27
C PRO A 280 10.05 -7.91 -8.83
N TRP A 281 10.01 -6.66 -8.37
CA TRP A 281 10.89 -5.59 -8.85
C TRP A 281 11.71 -4.98 -7.71
N THR A 282 13.02 -4.93 -7.87
CA THR A 282 13.96 -4.18 -7.01
C THR A 282 14.49 -2.94 -7.74
N TRP A 283 14.42 -1.76 -7.13
CA TRP A 283 15.08 -0.57 -7.67
C TRP A 283 16.58 -0.59 -7.34
N ILE A 284 17.42 -0.51 -8.38
CA ILE A 284 18.88 -0.41 -8.23
C ILE A 284 19.35 0.98 -8.68
N PRO A 285 19.85 1.83 -7.76
CA PRO A 285 20.34 3.16 -8.10
C PRO A 285 21.36 3.15 -9.25
N GLY A 286 21.10 3.94 -10.29
CA GLY A 286 21.96 4.03 -11.49
C GLY A 286 21.85 2.87 -12.47
N ARG A 287 21.06 1.82 -12.19
CA ARG A 287 20.79 0.70 -13.12
C ARG A 287 19.32 0.56 -13.51
N GLY A 288 18.39 1.06 -12.70
CA GLY A 288 16.96 0.97 -12.94
C GLY A 288 16.28 -0.15 -12.15
N TRP A 289 15.07 -0.52 -12.55
CA TRP A 289 14.36 -1.67 -12.00
C TRP A 289 14.99 -2.97 -12.50
N ARG A 290 15.31 -3.87 -11.56
CA ARG A 290 15.66 -5.27 -11.82
C ARG A 290 14.44 -6.13 -11.48
N GLU A 291 14.01 -6.96 -12.42
CA GLU A 291 13.04 -8.02 -12.15
C GLU A 291 13.74 -9.19 -11.44
N ASP A 292 13.06 -9.84 -10.50
CA ASP A 292 13.48 -11.09 -9.91
C ASP A 292 13.55 -12.23 -10.96
N THR A 293 14.29 -13.31 -10.66
CA THR A 293 14.35 -14.50 -11.49
C THR A 293 13.02 -15.26 -11.55
N ASN A 294 12.28 -15.41 -10.44
CA ASN A 294 11.03 -16.18 -10.33
C ASN A 294 9.84 -15.31 -9.87
N PRO A 295 9.55 -14.18 -10.57
CA PRO A 295 8.74 -13.09 -10.05
C PRO A 295 7.28 -13.50 -9.81
N PHE A 296 6.68 -13.01 -8.73
CA PHE A 296 5.23 -13.10 -8.49
C PHE A 296 4.55 -11.77 -8.80
N HIS A 297 3.78 -11.71 -9.88
CA HIS A 297 3.05 -10.49 -10.26
C HIS A 297 1.67 -10.43 -9.58
N THR A 298 1.43 -9.38 -8.80
CA THR A 298 0.16 -9.13 -8.10
C THR A 298 -0.72 -8.15 -8.86
N ARG A 299 -2.00 -8.04 -8.46
CA ARG A 299 -2.98 -7.08 -9.03
C ARG A 299 -3.03 -5.75 -8.27
N GLY A 300 -2.83 -5.78 -6.95
CA GLY A 300 -2.67 -4.57 -6.14
C GLY A 300 -1.36 -3.84 -6.44
N ASP A 301 -1.32 -2.55 -6.16
CA ASP A 301 -0.11 -1.73 -6.24
C ASP A 301 0.61 -1.79 -4.87
N VAL A 302 1.71 -2.54 -4.79
CA VAL A 302 2.46 -2.75 -3.55
C VAL A 302 3.84 -2.13 -3.68
N GLN A 303 4.25 -1.36 -2.67
CA GLN A 303 5.63 -0.90 -2.52
C GLN A 303 6.13 -1.26 -1.13
N SER A 304 7.38 -1.74 -1.04
CA SER A 304 8.06 -1.94 0.24
C SER A 304 9.36 -1.16 0.26
N GLU A 305 9.56 -0.38 1.32
CA GLU A 305 10.82 0.28 1.64
C GLU A 305 11.48 -0.44 2.81
N ASP A 306 12.74 -0.82 2.64
CA ASP A 306 13.55 -1.51 3.64
C ASP A 306 14.96 -0.91 3.73
N SER A 307 15.80 -1.43 4.65
CA SER A 307 17.14 -0.87 4.89
C SER A 307 18.25 -1.92 4.73
N GLN A 308 18.99 -1.84 3.61
CA GLN A 308 20.20 -2.64 3.43
C GLN A 308 21.32 -2.13 4.34
N THR A 309 21.93 -3.02 5.12
CA THR A 309 23.18 -2.75 5.83
C THR A 309 24.35 -3.31 5.03
N SER A 310 25.40 -2.51 4.80
CA SER A 310 26.59 -2.95 4.05
C SER A 310 27.32 -4.07 4.80
N SER A 311 27.78 -5.09 4.07
CA SER A 311 28.47 -6.29 4.59
C SER A 311 29.75 -6.04 5.38
N ASP A 312 30.32 -4.84 5.31
CA ASP A 312 31.74 -4.60 5.57
C ASP A 312 32.02 -3.91 6.93
N GLY A 313 31.07 -3.92 7.88
CA GLY A 313 31.25 -3.19 9.14
C GLY A 313 30.34 -3.56 10.31
N GLY A 314 30.86 -4.43 11.20
CA GLY A 314 30.67 -4.38 12.65
C GLY A 314 29.26 -4.58 13.24
N SER A 315 29.03 -5.77 13.80
CA SER A 315 27.84 -6.23 14.57
C SER A 315 26.48 -5.69 14.12
N TYR A 316 25.74 -6.58 13.44
CA TYR A 316 24.40 -6.33 12.92
C TYR A 316 23.43 -5.83 14.02
N TYR A 317 23.66 -6.20 15.27
CA TYR A 317 22.80 -5.89 16.42
C TYR A 317 23.35 -4.81 17.36
N GLY A 318 24.38 -4.06 16.95
CA GLY A 318 24.90 -2.91 17.70
C GLY A 318 24.31 -1.55 17.29
N GLN A 319 23.71 -1.47 16.11
CA GLN A 319 23.20 -0.20 15.56
C GLN A 319 21.77 0.12 16.05
N ARG A 320 21.41 1.40 16.01
CA ARG A 320 20.06 1.84 16.40
C ARG A 320 19.05 1.38 15.34
N ALA A 321 18.26 0.34 15.66
CA ALA A 321 17.05 -0.01 14.92
C ALA A 321 16.12 1.21 14.78
N GLY A 322 15.34 1.26 13.70
CA GLY A 322 14.45 2.40 13.42
C GLY A 322 15.06 3.51 12.57
N ALA A 323 16.23 3.26 11.95
CA ALA A 323 16.96 4.25 11.16
C ALA A 323 16.15 4.74 9.96
N MET A 324 15.56 3.78 9.23
CA MET A 324 14.76 4.03 8.04
C MET A 324 13.37 4.53 8.44
N THR A 325 12.72 3.90 9.42
CA THR A 325 11.42 4.33 9.94
C THR A 325 11.44 5.77 10.47
N THR A 326 12.50 6.16 11.17
CA THR A 326 12.69 7.54 11.64
C THR A 326 12.87 8.51 10.47
N ALA A 327 13.71 8.15 9.48
CA ALA A 327 13.91 8.99 8.29
C ALA A 327 12.60 9.19 7.52
N PHE A 328 11.83 8.11 7.31
CA PHE A 328 10.53 8.14 6.64
C PHE A 328 9.53 9.05 7.37
N CYS A 329 9.37 8.86 8.68
CA CYS A 329 8.47 9.70 9.48
C CYS A 329 8.85 11.18 9.45
N GLU A 330 10.14 11.52 9.44
CA GLU A 330 10.61 12.91 9.40
C GLU A 330 10.44 13.55 8.02
N VAL A 331 10.73 12.83 6.94
CA VAL A 331 10.49 13.31 5.57
C VAL A 331 9.00 13.55 5.36
N MET A 332 8.14 12.59 5.67
CA MET A 332 6.69 12.72 5.44
C MET A 332 6.04 13.82 6.29
N ARG A 333 6.47 14.02 7.55
CA ARG A 333 6.01 15.17 8.37
C ARG A 333 6.45 16.52 7.82
N ALA A 334 7.61 16.59 7.18
CA ALA A 334 8.13 17.84 6.62
C ALA A 334 7.44 18.25 5.31
N THR A 335 6.98 17.27 4.53
CA THR A 335 6.49 17.49 3.15
C THR A 335 4.97 17.44 3.01
N TYR A 336 4.31 16.44 3.61
CA TYR A 336 2.87 16.21 3.41
C TYR A 336 1.98 17.40 3.84
N PRO A 337 2.16 18.03 5.02
CA PRO A 337 1.34 19.18 5.42
C PRO A 337 1.51 20.43 4.54
N ARG A 338 2.50 20.46 3.65
CA ARG A 338 2.78 21.56 2.72
C ARG A 338 2.26 21.30 1.31
N GLY A 339 1.60 20.16 1.07
CA GLY A 339 1.23 19.71 -0.28
C GLY A 339 2.44 19.37 -1.16
N GLN A 340 3.63 19.20 -0.59
CA GLN A 340 4.86 18.95 -1.32
C GLN A 340 5.06 17.45 -1.53
N ALA A 341 4.22 16.84 -2.39
CA ALA A 341 4.41 15.46 -2.81
C ALA A 341 5.78 15.29 -3.47
N LEU A 342 6.61 14.39 -2.94
CA LEU A 342 7.91 14.04 -3.52
C LEU A 342 7.73 13.01 -4.62
N SER A 343 8.60 13.00 -5.63
CA SER A 343 8.76 11.80 -6.45
C SER A 343 9.43 10.66 -5.66
N TYR A 344 9.32 9.40 -6.11
CA TYR A 344 10.05 8.29 -5.49
C TYR A 344 11.57 8.51 -5.50
N ASP A 345 12.12 9.11 -6.56
CA ASP A 345 13.54 9.51 -6.60
C ASP A 345 13.89 10.51 -5.48
N GLN A 346 13.09 11.58 -5.34
CA GLN A 346 13.29 12.58 -4.29
C GLN A 346 13.11 12.01 -2.88
N LEU A 347 12.14 11.11 -2.69
CA LEU A 347 11.93 10.41 -1.42
C LEU A 347 13.16 9.59 -1.03
N LEU A 348 13.64 8.69 -1.90
CA LEU A 348 14.82 7.88 -1.63
C LEU A 348 16.07 8.74 -1.37
N GLN A 349 16.22 9.86 -2.08
CA GLN A 349 17.31 10.81 -1.85
C GLN A 349 17.22 11.49 -0.46
N GLU A 350 16.06 12.01 -0.05
CA GLU A 350 15.90 12.63 1.28
C GLU A 350 15.98 11.61 2.42
N LEU A 351 15.47 10.39 2.24
CA LEU A 351 15.65 9.28 3.19
C LEU A 351 17.14 8.98 3.40
N HIS A 352 17.88 8.71 2.31
CA HIS A 352 19.31 8.42 2.35
C HIS A 352 20.12 9.57 2.97
N LYS A 353 19.78 10.81 2.64
CA LYS A 353 20.37 12.04 3.21
C LYS A 353 20.08 12.17 4.70
N MET A 354 18.87 11.86 5.15
CA MET A 354 18.50 11.88 6.57
C MET A 354 19.24 10.80 7.36
N MET A 355 19.32 9.59 6.81
CA MET A 355 20.06 8.47 7.40
C MET A 355 21.55 8.82 7.55
N ARG A 356 22.21 9.30 6.47
CA ARG A 356 23.61 9.72 6.52
C ARG A 356 23.89 10.85 7.52
N ARG A 357 23.00 11.86 7.62
CA ARG A 357 23.13 12.94 8.62
C ARG A 357 23.13 12.44 10.07
N ARG A 358 22.47 11.32 10.34
CA ARG A 358 22.39 10.68 11.67
C ARG A 358 23.49 9.66 11.93
N GLY A 359 24.43 9.48 10.99
CA GLY A 359 25.54 8.54 11.08
C GLY A 359 25.17 7.10 10.74
N PHE A 360 24.01 6.86 10.13
CA PHE A 360 23.61 5.53 9.66
C PHE A 360 24.34 5.15 8.38
N THR A 361 24.83 3.90 8.33
CA THR A 361 25.47 3.32 7.14
C THR A 361 24.47 2.60 6.23
N GLN A 362 23.28 2.28 6.74
CA GLN A 362 22.23 1.64 5.94
C GLN A 362 21.76 2.53 4.78
N ARG A 363 21.25 1.90 3.73
CA ARG A 363 20.66 2.57 2.57
C ARG A 363 19.21 2.14 2.39
N PRO A 364 18.29 3.07 2.05
CA PRO A 364 16.95 2.69 1.68
C PRO A 364 16.99 1.89 0.38
N GLN A 365 16.32 0.75 0.36
CA GLN A 365 16.03 -0.04 -0.83
C GLN A 365 14.51 0.01 -1.06
N LEU A 366 14.12 0.01 -2.34
CA LEU A 366 12.72 0.03 -2.76
C LEU A 366 12.44 -1.23 -3.58
N THR A 367 11.40 -1.96 -3.19
CA THR A 367 10.84 -3.06 -3.96
C THR A 367 9.36 -2.80 -4.28
N SER A 368 8.85 -3.38 -5.35
CA SER A 368 7.54 -3.04 -5.90
C SER A 368 6.87 -4.21 -6.63
N SER A 369 5.53 -4.24 -6.62
CA SER A 369 4.74 -5.15 -7.45
C SER A 369 4.82 -4.86 -8.96
N GLN A 370 5.29 -3.66 -9.34
CA GLN A 370 5.47 -3.22 -10.73
C GLN A 370 6.66 -2.25 -10.89
N ALA A 371 7.34 -2.29 -12.04
CA ALA A 371 8.27 -1.23 -12.42
C ALA A 371 7.52 0.05 -12.84
N PHE A 372 8.05 1.22 -12.48
CA PHE A 372 7.48 2.53 -12.83
C PHE A 372 8.55 3.64 -12.97
N GLY A 373 8.20 4.76 -13.61
CA GLY A 373 9.07 5.94 -13.68
C GLY A 373 9.28 6.56 -12.30
N MET A 374 10.53 6.83 -11.91
CA MET A 374 10.85 7.33 -10.56
C MET A 374 10.46 8.80 -10.31
N ASP A 375 9.95 9.47 -11.35
CA ASP A 375 9.21 10.73 -11.32
C ASP A 375 7.78 10.57 -10.76
N ARG A 376 7.24 9.33 -10.70
CA ARG A 376 5.98 9.00 -10.01
C ARG A 376 5.99 9.61 -8.60
N LEU A 377 4.91 10.31 -8.24
CA LEU A 377 4.76 10.91 -6.92
C LEU A 377 4.46 9.85 -5.85
N PHE A 378 5.17 9.95 -4.72
CA PHE A 378 4.83 9.25 -3.50
C PHE A 378 3.78 10.05 -2.72
N ILE A 379 2.54 9.56 -2.76
CA ILE A 379 1.39 10.07 -2.02
C ILE A 379 0.81 8.86 -1.28
N MET A 380 0.60 8.95 0.03
CA MET A 380 0.15 7.81 0.86
C MET A 380 -1.30 7.39 0.53
N ASP A 381 -2.11 8.39 0.22
CA ASP A 381 -3.52 8.38 -0.06
C ASP A 381 -3.80 8.60 -1.55
N SER A 382 -3.06 7.91 -2.43
CA SER A 382 -3.39 7.86 -3.87
C SER A 382 -3.35 6.44 -4.43
N ILE A 383 -4.33 6.13 -5.28
CA ILE A 383 -4.35 4.89 -6.05
C ILE A 383 -3.61 5.10 -7.36
N VAL A 384 -2.70 4.17 -7.66
CA VAL A 384 -2.14 3.97 -8.98
C VAL A 384 -2.46 2.53 -9.38
N MET A 385 -2.87 2.33 -10.63
CA MET A 385 -3.20 1.00 -11.13
C MET A 385 -1.92 0.18 -11.32
N ASN A 386 -1.99 -1.12 -11.05
CA ASN A 386 -0.88 -2.01 -11.37
C ASN A 386 -0.89 -2.33 -12.87
N SER A 387 0.23 -2.08 -13.54
CA SER A 387 0.42 -2.27 -14.98
C SER A 387 0.73 -3.72 -15.38
N ASN A 388 0.88 -4.65 -14.42
CA ASN A 388 1.06 -6.07 -14.66
C ASN A 388 -0.06 -6.66 -15.55
N THR A 389 0.33 -7.24 -16.68
CA THR A 389 -0.57 -7.96 -17.62
C THR A 389 -0.61 -9.47 -17.40
N VAL A 390 0.36 -10.00 -16.65
CA VAL A 390 0.43 -11.39 -16.18
C VAL A 390 0.33 -11.36 -14.66
N TYR A 391 -0.33 -12.36 -14.06
CA TYR A 391 -0.48 -12.49 -12.61
C TYR A 391 -0.04 -13.87 -12.14
N GLY A 392 0.45 -13.97 -10.91
CA GLY A 392 1.01 -15.20 -10.35
C GLY A 392 2.52 -15.31 -10.55
N ARG A 393 3.09 -16.47 -10.14
CA ARG A 393 4.53 -16.74 -10.22
C ARG A 393 4.94 -17.15 -11.64
N VAL A 394 5.93 -16.47 -12.21
CA VAL A 394 6.60 -16.87 -13.46
C VAL A 394 7.84 -17.68 -13.09
N PHE A 395 7.70 -19.01 -13.04
CA PHE A 395 8.83 -19.88 -12.71
C PHE A 395 9.82 -20.00 -13.87
N ARG A 396 11.09 -19.69 -13.62
CA ARG A 396 12.20 -19.77 -14.59
C ARG A 396 13.28 -20.77 -14.17
N ARG A 397 13.61 -20.89 -12.89
CA ARG A 397 14.75 -21.68 -12.40
C ARG A 397 14.62 -22.07 -10.93
N LYS A 398 15.20 -23.21 -10.52
CA LYS A 398 15.48 -23.52 -9.10
C LYS A 398 16.89 -23.09 -8.67
N PHE A 399 17.02 -22.68 -7.41
CA PHE A 399 18.28 -22.35 -6.75
C PHE A 399 18.57 -23.29 -5.56
N PRO A 400 19.84 -23.64 -5.30
CA PRO A 400 20.24 -24.34 -4.08
C PRO A 400 20.40 -23.35 -2.91
N PRO A 401 20.16 -23.77 -1.65
CA PRO A 401 20.26 -22.90 -0.49
C PRO A 401 21.69 -22.39 -0.26
N ARG A 402 21.78 -21.10 0.09
CA ARG A 402 23.01 -20.33 0.35
C ARG A 402 22.76 -19.35 1.49
N PRO A 403 22.58 -19.85 2.74
CA PRO A 403 22.31 -19.00 3.89
C PRO A 403 23.40 -17.95 4.09
N ARG A 404 22.99 -16.72 4.40
CA ARG A 404 23.91 -15.63 4.72
C ARG A 404 24.45 -15.78 6.15
N PRO A 405 25.66 -15.26 6.46
CA PRO A 405 26.19 -15.27 7.81
C PRO A 405 25.26 -14.56 8.81
N VAL A 406 25.06 -15.19 9.96
CA VAL A 406 24.26 -14.68 11.07
C VAL A 406 25.21 -14.20 12.18
N ASP A 407 24.96 -13.03 12.77
CA ASP A 407 25.72 -12.52 13.94
C ASP A 407 25.51 -13.45 15.14
N ASP A 408 26.59 -13.72 15.90
CA ASP A 408 26.60 -14.64 17.06
C ASP A 408 25.40 -14.47 17.99
N LYS A 409 24.91 -13.23 18.21
CA LYS A 409 23.75 -12.96 19.07
C LYS A 409 22.43 -13.51 18.51
N LEU A 410 22.22 -13.41 17.19
CA LEU A 410 21.03 -13.99 16.54
C LEU A 410 21.21 -15.50 16.39
N ALA A 411 22.43 -15.99 16.15
CA ALA A 411 22.72 -17.43 16.13
C ALA A 411 22.37 -18.08 17.49
N ASP A 412 22.88 -17.53 18.60
CA ASP A 412 22.52 -17.93 19.98
C ASP A 412 21.00 -17.88 20.22
N MET A 413 20.33 -16.83 19.73
CA MET A 413 18.88 -16.61 19.90
C MET A 413 18.04 -17.65 19.14
N LEU A 414 18.48 -18.04 17.94
CA LEU A 414 17.91 -19.09 17.10
C LEU A 414 18.27 -20.51 17.60
N GLY A 415 19.10 -20.64 18.64
CA GLY A 415 19.58 -21.94 19.15
C GLY A 415 20.69 -22.58 18.29
N LEU A 416 21.27 -21.81 17.37
CA LEU A 416 22.39 -22.24 16.52
C LEU A 416 23.69 -22.17 17.33
N GLY A 417 24.02 -23.28 17.98
CA GLY A 417 25.25 -23.37 18.78
C GLY A 417 26.52 -23.09 17.96
N MET A 418 27.52 -22.52 18.63
CA MET A 418 28.86 -22.10 18.14
C MET A 418 29.70 -23.13 17.35
N GLY A 419 29.16 -24.31 17.02
CA GLY A 419 29.84 -25.39 16.32
C GLY A 419 29.37 -25.68 14.88
N ILE A 420 28.28 -25.07 14.39
CA ILE A 420 27.74 -25.36 13.04
C ILE A 420 28.18 -24.28 12.03
N MET A 421 29.50 -24.19 11.84
CA MET A 421 30.13 -23.48 10.72
C MET A 421 29.93 -24.29 9.42
N GLY A 422 28.69 -24.35 8.91
CA GLY A 422 28.36 -25.32 7.85
C GLY A 422 26.93 -25.32 7.33
N GLY A 423 26.25 -24.17 7.23
CA GLY A 423 25.16 -23.94 6.27
C GLY A 423 24.01 -24.97 6.22
N LEU A 424 23.51 -25.44 7.36
CA LEU A 424 22.30 -26.28 7.42
C LEU A 424 21.36 -25.80 8.54
N LEU A 425 20.13 -25.42 8.18
CA LEU A 425 19.07 -25.03 9.12
C LEU A 425 18.06 -26.17 9.32
N LEU A 426 18.47 -27.20 10.07
CA LEU A 426 17.55 -28.25 10.53
C LEU A 426 16.75 -27.77 11.75
N ALA A 427 15.66 -27.05 11.50
CA ALA A 427 14.71 -26.62 12.53
C ALA A 427 13.51 -27.59 12.70
N ASP A 428 13.33 -28.56 11.80
CA ASP A 428 12.17 -29.47 11.77
C ASP A 428 12.59 -30.93 12.06
N MET A 429 13.20 -31.21 13.24
CA MET A 429 13.49 -32.59 13.67
C MET A 429 13.31 -32.93 15.17
N LEU A 430 12.69 -32.04 15.98
CA LEU A 430 12.27 -32.36 17.35
C LEU A 430 10.95 -31.66 17.74
N LEU A 431 9.83 -32.06 17.10
CA LEU A 431 8.55 -32.44 17.73
C LEU A 431 7.46 -32.75 16.69
#